data_AF-A0A2N2R6B8-F1
#
_entry.id   AF-A0A2N2R6B8-F1
#
_cell.length_a   1.000
_cell.length_b   1.000
_cell.length_c   1.000
_cell.angle_alpha   90.00
_cell.angle_beta   90.00
_cell.angle_gamma   90.00
#
_symmetry.space_group_name_H-M   'P 1'
#
loop_
_entity.id
_entity.type
_entity.pdbx_description
1 polymer ?
#
loop_
_entity_poly.entity_id
_entity_poly.type
_entity_poly.pdbx_seq_one_letter_code
_entity_poly.pdbx_strand_id
1 'polypeptide(L)'
;MELPVISNSAPAAEGGGCASSGCGTAPDALGHLPDHIRAKVQDHPCYSEEAHHYFARMHVAVAPACNIQCNYCNRKYDCSNESRP
;
A
#
# COMPACT_ATOMS: atom_id res chain seq x y z
N MET A 1 -22.08 19.43 -1.95
CA MET A 1 -21.04 18.62 -2.60
C MET A 1 -21.04 17.25 -1.94
N GLU A 2 -22.05 16.49 -2.30
CA GLU A 2 -22.18 15.08 -1.96
C GLU A 2 -21.12 14.26 -2.70
N LEU A 3 -20.28 13.55 -1.95
CA LEU A 3 -19.36 12.56 -2.49
C LEU A 3 -20.11 11.24 -2.64
N PRO A 4 -20.07 10.58 -3.82
CA PRO A 4 -20.71 9.28 -3.98
C PRO A 4 -19.89 8.22 -3.23
N VAL A 5 -20.44 7.76 -2.10
CA VAL A 5 -19.94 6.59 -1.38
C VAL A 5 -20.21 5.37 -2.25
N ILE A 6 -19.15 4.81 -2.81
CA ILE A 6 -19.15 3.53 -3.51
C ILE A 6 -19.53 2.41 -2.52
N SER A 7 -20.78 1.95 -2.62
CA SER A 7 -21.32 0.82 -1.86
C SER A 7 -20.58 -0.47 -2.25
N ASN A 8 -19.71 -0.97 -1.36
CA ASN A 8 -18.97 -2.20 -1.57
C ASN A 8 -19.75 -3.38 -0.94
N SER A 9 -20.68 -3.98 -1.69
CA SER A 9 -21.28 -5.26 -1.34
C SER A 9 -20.29 -6.39 -1.65
N ALA A 10 -19.74 -7.02 -0.61
CA ALA A 10 -18.81 -8.14 -0.74
C ALA A 10 -19.53 -9.40 -1.26
N PRO A 11 -18.99 -10.15 -2.24
CA PRO A 11 -19.39 -11.52 -2.46
C PRO A 11 -18.67 -12.45 -1.47
N ALA A 12 -19.35 -13.55 -1.15
CA ALA A 12 -18.93 -14.56 -0.19
C ALA A 12 -17.63 -15.28 -0.59
N ALA A 13 -16.89 -15.71 0.44
CA ALA A 13 -15.69 -16.50 0.31
C ALA A 13 -15.99 -17.91 -0.21
N GLU A 14 -15.35 -18.30 -1.31
CA GLU A 14 -15.26 -19.67 -1.79
C GLU A 14 -13.76 -19.98 -1.97
N GLY A 15 -13.31 -21.09 -1.39
CA GLY A 15 -11.90 -21.40 -1.18
C GLY A 15 -11.08 -21.62 -2.46
N GLY A 16 -9.81 -21.21 -2.40
CA GLY A 16 -8.78 -21.55 -3.38
C GLY A 16 -7.42 -21.23 -2.77
N GLY A 17 -6.63 -22.26 -2.48
CA GLY A 17 -5.27 -22.14 -1.95
C GLY A 17 -4.33 -21.39 -2.88
N CYS A 18 -3.09 -21.19 -2.42
CA CYS A 18 -2.03 -20.50 -3.11
C CYS A 18 -1.81 -21.02 -4.55
N ALA A 19 -2.46 -20.36 -5.51
CA ALA A 19 -2.08 -20.47 -6.91
C ALA A 19 -0.77 -19.69 -7.07
N SER A 20 0.27 -20.41 -7.47
CA SER A 20 1.62 -19.95 -7.76
C SER A 20 1.65 -18.98 -8.95
N SER A 21 0.99 -17.83 -8.87
CA SER A 21 1.28 -16.67 -9.71
C SER A 21 2.38 -15.88 -9.00
N GLY A 22 3.56 -15.88 -9.60
CA GLY A 22 4.83 -15.50 -8.99
C GLY A 22 4.85 -14.14 -8.27
N CYS A 23 5.82 -14.03 -7.37
CA CYS A 23 6.28 -12.78 -6.80
C CYS A 23 6.89 -11.89 -7.90
N GLY A 24 6.04 -11.23 -8.66
CA GLY A 24 6.45 -10.29 -9.69
C GLY A 24 5.28 -9.45 -10.14
N THR A 25 5.44 -8.13 -10.08
CA THR A 25 4.51 -7.17 -10.67
C THR A 25 4.36 -7.52 -12.15
N ALA A 26 3.17 -7.94 -12.59
CA ALA A 26 2.91 -8.10 -14.01
C ALA A 26 3.16 -6.76 -14.71
N PRO A 27 3.81 -6.73 -15.89
CA PRO A 27 4.21 -5.48 -16.56
C PRO A 27 3.01 -4.57 -16.91
N ASP A 28 1.81 -5.14 -16.95
CA ASP A 28 0.57 -4.43 -17.29
C ASP A 28 -0.27 -4.02 -16.06
N ALA A 29 0.22 -4.24 -14.84
CA ALA A 29 -0.52 -3.89 -13.61
C ALA A 29 -0.83 -2.38 -13.50
N LEU A 30 -0.07 -1.53 -14.20
CA LEU A 30 -0.18 -0.07 -14.17
C LEU A 30 -0.83 0.54 -15.44
N GLY A 31 -1.28 -0.28 -16.39
CA GLY A 31 -1.84 0.20 -17.67
C GLY A 31 -3.16 0.97 -17.55
N HIS A 32 -3.89 0.78 -16.46
CA HIS A 32 -5.16 1.47 -16.18
C HIS A 32 -4.99 2.85 -15.51
N LEU A 33 -3.76 3.20 -15.11
CA LEU A 33 -3.47 4.43 -14.38
C LEU A 33 -3.11 5.57 -15.33
N PRO A 34 -3.52 6.82 -15.03
CA PRO A 34 -3.09 8.00 -15.79
C PRO A 34 -1.56 8.15 -15.80
N ASP A 35 -1.00 8.68 -16.89
CA ASP A 35 0.45 8.78 -17.09
C ASP A 35 1.19 9.53 -15.96
N HIS A 36 0.57 10.58 -15.41
CA HIS A 36 1.17 11.35 -14.31
C HIS A 36 1.32 10.56 -13.00
N ILE A 37 0.51 9.51 -12.77
CA ILE A 37 0.66 8.63 -11.60
C ILE A 37 1.72 7.57 -11.88
N ARG A 38 1.79 7.05 -13.11
CA ARG A 38 2.83 6.09 -13.53
C ARG A 38 4.23 6.67 -13.32
N ALA A 39 4.44 7.95 -13.65
CA ALA A 39 5.69 8.66 -13.38
C ALA A 39 6.04 8.69 -11.88
N LYS A 40 5.07 9.01 -11.01
CA LYS A 40 5.29 9.01 -9.55
C LYS A 40 5.66 7.63 -9.01
N VAL A 41 5.06 6.57 -9.55
CA VAL A 41 5.36 5.19 -9.15
C VAL A 41 6.78 4.80 -9.54
N GLN A 42 7.24 5.22 -10.73
CA GLN A 42 8.60 4.97 -11.21
C GLN A 42 9.67 5.62 -10.33
N ASP A 43 9.42 6.83 -9.81
CA ASP A 43 10.39 7.55 -8.97
C ASP A 43 10.28 7.20 -7.47
N HIS A 44 9.23 6.49 -7.04
CA HIS A 44 8.99 6.23 -5.63
C HIS A 44 9.70 4.95 -5.16
N PRO A 45 10.57 5.02 -4.13
CA PRO A 45 11.47 3.92 -3.74
C PRO A 45 10.76 2.67 -3.21
N CYS A 46 9.43 2.66 -3.14
CA CYS A 46 8.68 1.58 -2.48
C CYS A 46 7.64 0.93 -3.39
N TYR A 47 7.50 1.48 -4.59
CA TYR A 47 6.67 0.92 -5.64
C TYR A 47 7.52 0.47 -6.85
N SER A 48 8.78 0.92 -6.95
CA SER A 48 9.73 0.53 -7.98
C SER A 48 11.02 -0.01 -7.34
N GLU A 49 11.46 -1.19 -7.79
CA GLU A 49 12.69 -1.84 -7.32
C GLU A 49 13.93 -1.03 -7.72
N GLU A 50 13.96 -0.54 -8.96
CA GLU A 50 15.06 0.28 -9.45
C GLU A 50 15.17 1.59 -8.66
N ALA A 51 14.05 2.24 -8.36
CA ALA A 51 14.01 3.52 -7.66
C ALA A 51 14.53 3.45 -6.22
N HIS A 52 14.41 2.29 -5.56
CA HIS A 52 14.90 2.09 -4.20
C HIS A 52 16.42 2.29 -4.08
N HIS A 53 17.16 2.17 -5.19
CA HIS A 53 18.61 2.39 -5.23
C HIS A 53 19.02 3.84 -5.50
N TYR A 54 18.11 4.69 -6.00
CA TYR A 54 18.43 6.05 -6.44
C TYR A 54 17.71 7.13 -5.63
N PHE A 55 16.56 6.80 -5.03
CA PHE A 55 15.69 7.76 -4.34
C PHE A 55 15.44 7.34 -2.89
N ALA A 56 15.21 8.33 -2.03
CA ALA A 56 14.97 8.12 -0.60
C ALA A 56 13.69 8.84 -0.14
N ARG A 57 13.09 8.33 0.94
CA ARG A 57 11.97 8.96 1.66
C ARG A 57 12.31 9.17 3.12
N MET A 58 11.75 10.21 3.73
CA MET A 58 11.89 10.50 5.16
C MET A 58 10.52 10.51 5.82
N HIS A 59 10.37 9.81 6.95
CA HIS A 59 9.15 9.87 7.76
C HIS A 59 9.24 10.98 8.79
N VAL A 60 8.21 11.80 8.88
CA VAL A 60 8.08 12.84 9.90
C VAL A 60 7.05 12.39 10.93
N ALA A 61 7.41 12.45 12.21
CA ALA A 61 6.56 12.02 13.32
C ALA A 61 5.44 13.03 13.62
N VAL A 62 4.44 13.11 12.74
CA VAL A 62 3.30 14.05 12.87
C VAL A 62 2.03 13.43 13.46
N ALA A 63 1.97 12.10 13.57
CA ALA A 63 0.76 11.37 13.96
C ALA A 63 0.96 10.54 15.25
N PRO A 64 0.67 11.10 16.44
CA PRO A 64 0.89 10.44 17.73
C PRO A 64 -0.27 9.52 18.19
N ALA A 65 -1.40 9.54 17.49
CA ALA A 65 -2.60 8.79 17.87
C ALA A 65 -3.22 8.07 16.67
N CYS A 66 -3.71 6.85 16.91
CA CYS A 66 -4.48 6.06 15.96
C CYS A 66 -5.92 5.89 16.44
N ASN A 67 -6.86 5.87 15.49
CA ASN A 67 -8.30 5.67 15.75
C ASN A 67 -8.69 4.21 16.01
N ILE A 68 -7.83 3.24 15.65
CA ILE A 68 -8.03 1.81 15.86
C ILE A 68 -6.91 1.20 16.70
N GLN A 69 -7.18 0.06 17.31
CA GLN A 69 -6.20 -0.72 18.07
C GLN A 69 -6.05 -2.10 17.43
N CYS A 70 -4.92 -2.32 16.75
CA CYS A 70 -4.59 -3.63 16.19
C CYS A 70 -4.15 -4.61 17.30
N ASN A 71 -4.38 -5.91 17.10
CA ASN A 71 -3.99 -6.95 18.05
C ASN A 71 -2.47 -7.07 18.24
N TYR A 72 -1.68 -6.54 17.31
CA TYR A 72 -0.23 -6.65 17.28
C TYR A 72 0.49 -5.31 17.52
N CYS A 73 -0.23 -4.19 17.70
CA CYS A 73 0.43 -2.91 17.99
C CYS A 73 0.28 -2.54 19.46
N ASN A 74 1.37 -2.11 20.09
CA ASN A 74 1.33 -1.44 21.39
C ASN A 74 1.70 0.03 21.20
N ARG A 75 0.75 0.95 21.47
CA ARG A 75 0.89 2.40 21.23
C ARG A 75 1.98 3.09 22.04
N LYS A 76 2.59 2.40 23.00
CA LYS A 76 3.76 2.89 23.74
C LYS A 76 5.04 2.83 22.91
N TYR A 77 5.05 2.04 21.83
CA TYR A 77 6.17 1.82 20.95
C TYR A 77 5.75 2.11 19.52
N ASP A 78 6.71 2.43 18.65
CA ASP A 78 6.46 2.45 17.21
C ASP A 78 5.94 1.07 16.80
N CYS A 79 4.74 1.02 16.21
CA CYS A 79 4.08 -0.24 15.86
C CYS A 79 5.04 -1.08 15.00
N SER A 80 5.53 -2.21 15.51
CA SER A 80 6.57 -3.02 14.82
C SER A 80 6.14 -3.60 13.47
N ASN A 81 4.83 -3.61 13.20
CA ASN A 81 4.24 -4.06 11.95
C ASN A 81 3.44 -2.94 11.26
N GLU A 82 3.61 -1.69 11.70
CA GLU A 82 3.33 -0.58 10.80
C GLU A 82 4.46 -0.59 9.78
N SER A 83 4.11 -0.79 8.51
CA SER A 83 5.02 -0.60 7.40
C SER A 83 5.28 0.90 7.25
N ARG A 84 5.96 1.48 8.27
CA ARG A 84 6.91 2.57 8.14
C ARG A 84 8.22 1.89 7.71
N PRO A 85 8.55 1.88 6.41
CA PRO A 85 9.95 2.18 6.03
C PRO A 85 10.74 3.09 6.98
#